data_AF-A0A9X2FBQ7-F1
#
_entry.id   AF-A0A9X2FBQ7-F1
#
_cell.length_a   1.000
_cell.length_b   1.000
_cell.length_c   1.000
_cell.angle_alpha   90.00
_cell.angle_beta   90.00
_cell.angle_gamma   90.00
#
_symmetry.space_group_name_H-M   'P 1'
#
loop_
_entity.id
_entity.type
_entity.pdbx_description
1 polymer ?
#
loop_
_entity_poly.entity_id
_entity_poly.type
_entity_poly.pdbx_seq_one_letter_code
_entity_poly.pdbx_strand_id
1 'polypeptide(L)'
;MNRFLRRLCVCLTTLAALCATISQTWGHGGGGDIAIFTNHALQQVDIGFAVLDDDDISQEVFDPTVSVFQAVLIPNTPSTIPPIPYSYGTREPGFDSEEALPPLKTLRANTLDLWYWDGAGTVDMQPAASLGITGGYAPASDVTQATGGFHGHPMFGLEGDAIPDGIYIAKVTISVDTLADSNPYYLVTLKNESLYTGDPLQDAEHGEMVGEAVRAYLDDPSSGSPMVMGTDYTFYADAVVFARALPVPEPATSALLALGIAGGWLVSRRRKQR
;
A
#
# COMPACT_ATOMS: atom_id res chain seq x y z
N MET A 1 -35.28 25.59 -31.25
CA MET A 1 -34.27 24.69 -30.66
C MET A 1 -34.62 24.45 -29.19
N ASN A 2 -35.05 23.23 -28.87
CA ASN A 2 -35.72 22.89 -27.61
C ASN A 2 -34.84 23.21 -26.39
N ARG A 3 -35.43 23.84 -25.36
CA ARG A 3 -34.79 24.07 -24.05
C ARG A 3 -34.22 22.78 -23.44
N PHE A 4 -34.75 21.63 -23.86
CA PHE A 4 -34.28 20.29 -23.52
C PHE A 4 -32.89 19.98 -24.09
N LEU A 5 -32.62 20.29 -25.36
CA LEU A 5 -31.31 20.06 -26.00
C LEU A 5 -30.21 20.95 -25.41
N ARG A 6 -30.53 22.21 -25.05
CA ARG A 6 -29.56 23.09 -24.37
C ARG A 6 -29.17 22.58 -22.98
N ARG A 7 -30.10 21.98 -22.23
CA ARG A 7 -29.81 21.40 -20.91
C ARG A 7 -29.03 20.09 -21.01
N LEU A 8 -29.32 19.27 -22.01
CA LEU A 8 -28.59 18.02 -22.27
C LEU A 8 -27.13 18.29 -22.63
N CYS A 9 -26.86 19.28 -23.51
CA CYS A 9 -25.50 19.67 -23.86
C CYS A 9 -24.71 20.22 -22.67
N VAL A 10 -25.31 21.08 -21.83
CA VAL A 10 -24.63 21.64 -20.65
C VAL A 10 -24.26 20.52 -19.66
N CYS A 11 -25.18 19.58 -19.38
CA CYS A 11 -24.90 18.44 -18.51
C CYS A 11 -23.79 17.54 -19.06
N LEU A 12 -23.78 17.24 -20.37
CA LEU A 12 -22.75 16.41 -21.00
C LEU A 12 -21.38 17.09 -21.00
N THR A 13 -21.31 18.40 -21.23
CA THR A 13 -20.04 19.14 -21.15
C THR A 13 -19.50 19.27 -19.71
N THR A 14 -20.38 19.40 -18.70
CA THR A 14 -19.93 19.37 -17.29
C THR A 14 -19.51 17.98 -16.83
N LEU A 15 -20.15 16.91 -17.34
CA LEU A 15 -19.77 15.54 -17.02
C LEU A 15 -18.44 15.15 -17.67
N ALA A 16 -18.21 15.58 -18.92
CA ALA A 16 -16.93 15.38 -19.61
C ALA A 16 -15.78 16.22 -19.01
N ALA A 17 -16.07 17.40 -18.46
CA ALA A 17 -15.07 18.21 -17.77
C ALA A 17 -14.74 17.69 -16.36
N LEU A 18 -15.69 17.05 -15.66
CA LEU A 18 -15.42 16.37 -14.39
C LEU A 18 -14.68 15.03 -14.56
N CYS A 19 -14.83 14.35 -15.70
CA CYS A 19 -14.04 13.15 -16.01
C CYS A 19 -12.61 13.46 -16.50
N ALA A 20 -12.27 14.72 -16.76
CA ALA A 20 -10.99 15.13 -17.34
C ALA A 20 -9.99 15.69 -16.30
N THR A 21 -10.36 15.74 -15.02
CA THR A 21 -9.41 15.97 -13.92
C THR A 21 -9.30 14.68 -13.12
N ILE A 22 -8.64 13.69 -13.73
CA ILE A 22 -7.97 12.61 -13.00
C ILE A 22 -6.94 13.34 -12.15
N SER A 23 -7.29 13.61 -10.90
CA SER A 23 -6.31 14.07 -9.92
C SER A 23 -5.40 12.87 -9.69
N GLN A 24 -4.33 12.79 -10.48
CA GLN A 24 -3.18 11.99 -10.10
C GLN A 24 -2.77 12.48 -8.73
N THR A 25 -2.91 11.62 -7.74
CA THR A 25 -2.56 11.96 -6.39
C THR A 25 -1.25 11.31 -6.02
N TRP A 26 -0.39 12.13 -5.43
CA TRP A 26 0.97 11.81 -5.07
C TRP A 26 1.05 12.02 -3.57
N GLY A 27 1.36 10.97 -2.80
CA GLY A 27 1.41 11.07 -1.35
C GLY A 27 2.00 9.81 -0.71
N HIS A 28 2.48 9.96 0.51
CA HIS A 28 3.41 9.07 1.19
C HIS A 28 3.00 8.71 2.62
N GLY A 29 3.28 7.48 3.03
CA GLY A 29 3.34 7.09 4.43
C GLY A 29 4.49 6.11 4.64
N GLY A 30 5.32 6.40 5.64
CA GLY A 30 6.40 5.54 6.08
C GLY A 30 6.38 5.49 7.59
N GLY A 31 6.51 4.29 8.16
CA GLY A 31 6.68 4.08 9.60
C GLY A 31 5.44 3.66 10.39
N GLY A 32 4.37 3.16 9.77
CA GLY A 32 3.21 2.61 10.50
C GLY A 32 2.44 1.54 9.71
N ASP A 33 1.51 0.87 10.38
CA ASP A 33 0.70 -0.22 9.84
C ASP A 33 -0.17 0.19 8.64
N ILE A 34 -0.51 -0.78 7.79
CA ILE A 34 -1.51 -0.63 6.74
C ILE A 34 -2.90 -0.83 7.36
N ALA A 35 -3.72 0.21 7.38
CA ALA A 35 -5.10 0.09 7.84
C ALA A 35 -5.93 -0.71 6.83
N ILE A 36 -6.75 -1.64 7.31
CA ILE A 36 -7.65 -2.48 6.50
C ILE A 36 -9.07 -2.28 6.99
N PHE A 37 -10.02 -2.04 6.09
CA PHE A 37 -11.41 -1.86 6.47
C PHE A 37 -12.38 -2.34 5.39
N THR A 38 -13.64 -2.55 5.78
CA THR A 38 -14.69 -2.92 4.81
C THR A 38 -15.25 -1.68 4.11
N ASN A 39 -15.14 -1.63 2.78
CA ASN A 39 -15.92 -0.72 1.96
C ASN A 39 -17.34 -1.29 1.76
N HIS A 40 -18.26 -0.91 2.65
CA HIS A 40 -19.63 -1.45 2.64
C HIS A 40 -20.41 -1.17 1.35
N ALA A 41 -20.11 -0.07 0.65
CA ALA A 41 -20.79 0.29 -0.59
C ALA A 41 -20.43 -0.64 -1.74
N LEU A 42 -19.17 -1.12 -1.77
CA LEU A 42 -18.64 -1.99 -2.82
C LEU A 42 -18.58 -3.46 -2.41
N GLN A 43 -18.83 -3.78 -1.13
CA GLN A 43 -18.59 -5.12 -0.56
C GLN A 43 -17.15 -5.59 -0.83
N GLN A 44 -16.20 -4.69 -0.63
CA GLN A 44 -14.79 -4.84 -0.96
C GLN A 44 -13.94 -4.53 0.28
N VAL A 45 -12.76 -5.12 0.36
CA VAL A 45 -11.71 -4.65 1.27
C VAL A 45 -11.18 -3.32 0.75
N ASP A 46 -10.99 -2.35 1.62
CA ASP A 46 -10.22 -1.15 1.32
C ASP A 46 -8.99 -1.10 2.22
N ILE A 47 -8.01 -0.31 1.79
CA ILE A 47 -6.73 -0.13 2.46
C ILE A 47 -6.44 1.35 2.66
N GLY A 48 -5.72 1.66 3.72
CA GLY A 48 -5.23 3.00 4.02
C GLY A 48 -3.97 2.93 4.89
N PHE A 49 -3.62 4.06 5.50
CA PHE A 49 -2.56 4.11 6.51
C PHE A 49 -3.20 4.09 7.90
N ALA A 50 -2.68 3.25 8.78
CA ALA A 50 -2.89 3.41 10.21
C ALA A 50 -1.95 4.54 10.65
N VAL A 51 -2.49 5.72 10.94
CA VAL A 51 -1.73 6.72 11.69
C VAL A 51 -1.74 6.22 13.13
N LEU A 52 -0.66 5.55 13.52
CA LEU A 52 -0.41 5.23 14.91
C LEU A 52 -0.09 6.57 15.59
N ASP A 53 -0.94 7.01 16.53
CA ASP A 53 -0.35 7.73 17.65
C ASP A 53 0.58 6.75 18.38
N ASP A 54 1.62 7.23 19.06
CA ASP A 54 2.60 6.40 19.79
C ASP A 54 1.95 5.47 20.86
N ASP A 55 0.62 5.55 21.02
CA ASP A 55 -0.17 4.89 22.03
C ASP A 55 -1.22 3.90 21.45
N ASP A 56 -1.33 3.75 20.11
CA ASP A 56 -2.30 2.90 19.39
C ASP A 56 -3.78 3.12 19.79
N ILE A 57 -4.16 4.31 20.28
CA ILE A 57 -5.51 4.55 20.86
C ILE A 57 -6.42 5.40 19.97
N SER A 58 -5.90 6.01 18.90
CA SER A 58 -6.72 6.78 17.97
C SER A 58 -6.43 6.46 16.50
N GLN A 59 -7.32 5.71 15.86
CA GLN A 59 -7.34 5.57 14.41
C GLN A 59 -7.93 6.83 13.76
N GLU A 60 -7.08 7.78 13.37
CA GLU A 60 -7.50 8.86 12.48
C GLU A 60 -7.62 8.31 11.04
N VAL A 61 -8.88 8.11 10.60
CA VAL A 61 -9.20 7.75 9.22
C VAL A 61 -8.65 8.82 8.27
N PHE A 62 -7.67 8.46 7.41
CA PHE A 62 -7.08 9.40 6.45
C PHE A 62 -6.94 8.89 5.00
N ASP A 63 -6.44 9.82 4.20
CA ASP A 63 -6.56 10.11 2.78
C ASP A 63 -6.35 8.94 1.80
N PRO A 64 -7.39 8.56 1.01
CA PRO A 64 -7.33 7.47 0.02
C PRO A 64 -6.43 7.76 -1.18
N THR A 65 -5.73 8.90 -1.17
CA THR A 65 -4.85 9.32 -2.26
C THR A 65 -3.41 8.83 -2.13
N VAL A 66 -3.11 8.08 -1.06
CA VAL A 66 -1.79 7.55 -0.69
C VAL A 66 -1.80 6.03 -0.92
N SER A 67 -0.92 5.48 -1.77
CA SER A 67 -0.99 4.06 -2.17
C SER A 67 0.38 3.37 -2.29
N VAL A 68 1.42 3.94 -1.67
CA VAL A 68 2.77 3.39 -1.65
C VAL A 68 3.25 3.24 -0.21
N PHE A 69 3.59 2.01 0.15
CA PHE A 69 4.15 1.66 1.45
C PHE A 69 5.64 1.33 1.32
N GLN A 70 6.42 1.59 2.37
CA GLN A 70 7.86 1.31 2.40
C GLN A 70 8.18 0.26 3.47
N ALA A 71 9.05 -0.70 3.16
CA ALA A 71 9.46 -1.79 4.06
C ALA A 71 10.97 -2.05 3.95
N VAL A 72 11.62 -2.40 5.06
CA VAL A 72 13.03 -2.88 5.03
C VAL A 72 13.04 -4.35 5.40
N LEU A 73 13.47 -5.19 4.46
CA LEU A 73 13.59 -6.63 4.63
C LEU A 73 14.92 -7.01 5.26
N ILE A 74 14.78 -7.78 6.33
CA ILE A 74 15.88 -8.33 7.08
C ILE A 74 15.78 -9.86 6.99
N PRO A 75 16.89 -10.56 6.68
CA PRO A 75 16.93 -12.01 6.82
C PRO A 75 16.53 -12.43 8.24
N ASN A 76 15.56 -13.32 8.38
CA ASN A 76 15.25 -14.03 9.62
C ASN A 76 15.76 -15.46 9.48
N THR A 77 16.72 -15.84 10.34
CA THR A 77 17.18 -17.23 10.44
C THR A 77 16.87 -17.81 11.82
N PRO A 78 16.39 -19.08 11.90
CA PRO A 78 16.05 -19.99 10.80
C PRO A 78 14.61 -19.84 10.32
N SER A 79 14.39 -19.88 9.00
CA SER A 79 13.05 -19.99 8.41
C SER A 79 12.39 -21.31 8.85
N THR A 80 11.15 -21.23 9.33
CA THR A 80 10.32 -22.40 9.68
C THR A 80 9.48 -22.90 8.51
N ILE A 81 9.61 -22.29 7.33
CA ILE A 81 8.82 -22.61 6.12
C ILE A 81 9.72 -23.38 5.14
N PRO A 82 9.66 -24.71 5.06
CA PRO A 82 10.30 -25.46 3.99
C PRO A 82 9.65 -25.13 2.63
N PRO A 83 10.40 -24.99 1.54
CA PRO A 83 11.85 -25.18 1.37
C PRO A 83 12.66 -23.87 1.53
N ILE A 84 12.08 -22.80 2.05
CA ILE A 84 12.64 -21.45 2.04
C ILE A 84 13.76 -21.38 3.10
N PRO A 85 15.05 -21.30 2.72
CA PRO A 85 16.14 -21.32 3.70
C PRO A 85 16.26 -20.03 4.51
N TYR A 86 15.69 -18.92 4.00
CA TYR A 86 15.68 -17.59 4.63
C TYR A 86 14.28 -16.99 4.51
N SER A 87 13.61 -16.70 5.63
CA SER A 87 12.41 -15.84 5.59
C SER A 87 12.91 -14.42 5.71
N TYR A 88 12.72 -13.59 4.70
CA TYR A 88 12.92 -12.15 4.85
C TYR A 88 11.66 -11.56 5.46
N GLY A 89 11.80 -10.58 6.34
CA GLY A 89 10.68 -9.95 7.00
C GLY A 89 10.99 -8.53 7.45
N THR A 90 9.94 -7.81 7.76
CA THR A 90 10.00 -6.50 8.41
C THR A 90 8.98 -6.50 9.54
N ARG A 91 9.20 -5.70 10.58
CA ARG A 91 8.14 -5.41 11.54
C ARG A 91 7.15 -4.39 10.97
N GLU A 92 7.56 -3.59 9.99
CA GLU A 92 6.73 -2.51 9.46
C GLU A 92 6.80 -2.38 7.92
N PRO A 93 5.66 -2.12 7.25
CA PRO A 93 4.35 -1.90 7.84
C PRO A 93 3.69 -3.25 8.18
N GLY A 94 3.05 -3.34 9.35
CA GLY A 94 2.08 -4.39 9.62
C GLY A 94 0.71 -4.07 9.03
N PHE A 95 -0.32 -4.68 9.58
CA PHE A 95 -1.72 -4.49 9.21
C PHE A 95 -2.53 -4.23 10.47
N ASP A 96 -3.41 -3.25 10.42
CA ASP A 96 -4.30 -2.91 11.52
C ASP A 96 -5.76 -2.69 11.05
N SER A 97 -6.72 -2.96 11.91
CA SER A 97 -8.17 -2.83 11.69
C SER A 97 -8.90 -2.81 13.04
N GLU A 98 -9.52 -1.68 13.40
CA GLU A 98 -10.46 -1.60 14.53
C GLU A 98 -11.84 -2.13 14.14
N GLU A 99 -12.12 -3.41 14.39
CA GLU A 99 -13.46 -4.04 14.27
C GLU A 99 -14.20 -3.79 12.92
N ALA A 100 -13.46 -3.44 11.87
CA ALA A 100 -14.01 -2.99 10.60
C ALA A 100 -14.15 -4.12 9.57
N LEU A 101 -13.62 -5.32 9.86
CA LEU A 101 -13.66 -6.48 8.97
C LEU A 101 -14.71 -7.50 9.42
N PRO A 102 -15.20 -8.36 8.50
CA PRO A 102 -16.09 -9.44 8.90
C PRO A 102 -15.38 -10.40 9.89
N PRO A 103 -16.02 -10.79 11.00
CA PRO A 103 -15.37 -11.56 12.05
C PRO A 103 -15.05 -12.99 11.63
N LEU A 104 -13.95 -13.52 12.18
CA LEU A 104 -13.45 -14.89 11.93
C LEU A 104 -13.29 -15.22 10.45
N LYS A 105 -12.88 -14.24 9.64
CA LYS A 105 -12.58 -14.41 8.22
C LYS A 105 -11.09 -14.48 7.96
N THR A 106 -10.77 -15.26 6.93
CA THR A 106 -9.41 -15.37 6.45
C THR A 106 -9.01 -14.08 5.76
N LEU A 107 -7.84 -13.54 6.12
CA LEU A 107 -7.17 -12.43 5.47
C LEU A 107 -5.96 -12.94 4.68
N ARG A 108 -5.78 -12.41 3.48
CA ARG A 108 -4.65 -12.76 2.59
C ARG A 108 -4.15 -11.50 1.92
N ALA A 109 -2.84 -11.41 1.73
CA ALA A 109 -2.25 -10.43 0.84
C ALA A 109 -1.69 -11.16 -0.40
N ASN A 110 -2.06 -10.68 -1.58
CA ASN A 110 -1.76 -11.33 -2.85
C ASN A 110 -0.80 -10.46 -3.65
N THR A 111 0.36 -11.00 -3.98
CA THR A 111 1.29 -10.33 -4.91
C THR A 111 0.83 -10.56 -6.34
N LEU A 112 0.54 -9.48 -7.05
CA LEU A 112 0.15 -9.51 -8.47
C LEU A 112 1.38 -9.47 -9.38
N ASP A 113 2.33 -8.58 -9.06
CA ASP A 113 3.56 -8.36 -9.82
C ASP A 113 4.71 -8.09 -8.84
N LEU A 114 5.93 -8.49 -9.20
CA LEU A 114 7.16 -8.19 -8.47
C LEU A 114 8.25 -7.71 -9.44
N TRP A 115 8.83 -6.55 -9.14
CA TRP A 115 9.98 -5.99 -9.85
C TRP A 115 11.19 -5.88 -8.93
N TYR A 116 12.37 -5.83 -9.54
CA TYR A 116 13.67 -5.72 -8.90
C TYR A 116 14.53 -4.65 -9.59
N TRP A 117 15.30 -3.93 -8.80
CA TRP A 117 16.38 -3.06 -9.23
C TRP A 117 17.54 -3.18 -8.24
N ASP A 118 18.78 -3.23 -8.74
CA ASP A 118 19.99 -3.40 -7.92
C ASP A 118 20.41 -2.12 -7.15
N GLY A 119 19.71 -1.01 -7.36
CA GLY A 119 20.02 0.28 -6.73
C GLY A 119 21.11 1.08 -7.46
N ALA A 120 21.63 0.60 -8.59
CA ALA A 120 22.68 1.28 -9.34
C ALA A 120 22.10 2.19 -10.43
N GLY A 121 22.66 3.40 -10.55
CA GLY A 121 22.34 4.34 -11.62
C GLY A 121 20.92 4.89 -11.52
N THR A 122 20.26 5.07 -12.66
CA THR A 122 18.85 5.48 -12.71
C THR A 122 17.95 4.29 -12.41
N VAL A 123 16.82 4.52 -11.73
CA VAL A 123 15.83 3.48 -11.42
C VAL A 123 15.43 2.73 -12.69
N ASP A 124 15.71 1.43 -12.72
CA ASP A 124 15.39 0.53 -13.83
C ASP A 124 14.81 -0.79 -13.29
N MET A 125 13.49 -0.77 -13.05
CA MET A 125 12.76 -1.89 -12.47
C MET A 125 12.51 -2.99 -13.51
N GLN A 126 13.11 -4.15 -13.30
CA GLN A 126 12.97 -5.34 -14.15
C GLN A 126 12.10 -6.40 -13.45
N PRO A 127 11.36 -7.26 -14.17
CA PRO A 127 10.57 -8.32 -13.53
C PRO A 127 11.46 -9.25 -12.68
N ALA A 128 11.18 -9.36 -11.38
CA ALA A 128 12.01 -10.17 -10.46
C ALA A 128 12.03 -11.66 -10.84
N ALA A 129 10.99 -12.13 -11.53
CA ALA A 129 10.91 -13.49 -12.06
C ALA A 129 12.06 -13.84 -13.01
N SER A 130 12.71 -12.87 -13.67
CA SER A 130 13.90 -13.14 -14.50
C SER A 130 15.12 -13.61 -13.68
N LEU A 131 15.11 -13.36 -12.37
CA LEU A 131 16.11 -13.82 -11.41
C LEU A 131 15.67 -15.11 -10.69
N GLY A 132 14.53 -15.69 -11.06
CA GLY A 132 13.93 -16.81 -10.33
C GLY A 132 13.37 -16.42 -8.96
N ILE A 133 13.13 -15.11 -8.75
CA ILE A 133 12.61 -14.57 -7.49
C ILE A 133 11.12 -14.33 -7.67
N THR A 134 10.35 -14.86 -6.74
CA THR A 134 8.93 -14.57 -6.62
C THR A 134 8.67 -13.74 -5.38
N GLY A 135 7.69 -12.85 -5.49
CA GLY A 135 7.18 -12.13 -4.33
C GLY A 135 6.23 -13.03 -3.59
N GLY A 136 6.44 -13.15 -2.29
CA GLY A 136 5.55 -13.86 -1.41
C GLY A 136 5.29 -12.96 -0.22
N TYR A 137 4.04 -12.61 0.02
CA TYR A 137 3.66 -12.40 1.40
C TYR A 137 3.99 -13.73 2.09
N ALA A 138 5.04 -13.74 2.91
CA ALA A 138 5.19 -14.76 3.92
C ALA A 138 4.29 -14.36 5.09
N PRO A 139 2.97 -14.53 4.93
CA PRO A 139 2.27 -15.14 6.00
C PRO A 139 1.40 -16.26 5.46
N ALA A 140 1.30 -17.29 6.28
CA ALA A 140 0.08 -18.04 6.35
C ALA A 140 -1.11 -17.07 6.34
N SER A 141 -2.17 -17.44 5.64
CA SER A 141 -3.45 -16.75 5.79
C SER A 141 -3.77 -16.53 7.27
N ASP A 142 -4.06 -15.30 7.65
CA ASP A 142 -4.41 -14.98 9.03
C ASP A 142 -5.93 -14.91 9.20
N VAL A 143 -6.42 -14.84 10.42
CA VAL A 143 -7.85 -14.82 10.74
C VAL A 143 -8.17 -13.59 11.58
N THR A 144 -9.09 -12.76 11.10
CA THR A 144 -9.62 -11.62 11.87
C THR A 144 -10.23 -12.11 13.18
N GLN A 145 -10.15 -11.30 14.24
CA GLN A 145 -10.71 -11.61 15.55
C GLN A 145 -12.23 -11.79 15.50
N ALA A 146 -12.81 -12.31 16.59
CA ALA A 146 -14.26 -12.49 16.72
C ALA A 146 -15.05 -11.18 16.64
N THR A 147 -14.40 -10.05 16.92
CA THR A 147 -14.93 -8.69 16.80
C THR A 147 -14.78 -8.11 15.39
N GLY A 148 -14.04 -8.77 14.50
CA GLY A 148 -13.64 -8.19 13.20
C GLY A 148 -12.35 -7.36 13.27
N GLY A 149 -11.75 -7.22 14.46
CA GLY A 149 -10.45 -6.57 14.61
C GLY A 149 -9.32 -7.40 14.02
N PHE A 150 -8.24 -6.75 13.61
CA PHE A 150 -7.04 -7.42 13.16
C PHE A 150 -5.84 -6.53 13.45
N HIS A 151 -4.83 -7.07 14.10
CA HIS A 151 -3.53 -6.43 14.24
C HIS A 151 -2.48 -7.53 14.04
N GLY A 152 -1.61 -7.34 13.07
CA GLY A 152 -0.61 -8.33 12.75
C GLY A 152 0.47 -7.75 11.86
N HIS A 153 1.70 -8.20 12.07
CA HIS A 153 2.85 -7.83 11.26
C HIS A 153 3.27 -9.04 10.42
N PRO A 154 2.45 -9.49 9.45
CA PRO A 154 2.86 -10.56 8.59
C PRO A 154 4.11 -10.14 7.83
N MET A 155 5.13 -11.00 7.85
CA MET A 155 6.38 -10.71 7.18
C MET A 155 6.15 -10.68 5.67
N PHE A 156 6.26 -9.52 5.03
CA PHE A 156 6.53 -9.51 3.59
C PHE A 156 7.84 -10.25 3.34
N GLY A 157 7.90 -11.10 2.32
CA GLY A 157 9.05 -11.96 2.05
C GLY A 157 9.39 -12.03 0.57
N LEU A 158 10.61 -12.49 0.32
CA LEU A 158 11.08 -12.84 -1.01
C LEU A 158 11.39 -14.33 -1.00
N GLU A 159 11.00 -15.03 -2.08
CA GLU A 159 11.25 -16.45 -2.25
C GLU A 159 12.16 -16.68 -3.47
N GLY A 160 13.18 -17.52 -3.28
CA GLY A 160 14.16 -17.86 -4.30
C GLY A 160 15.43 -18.48 -3.69
N ASP A 161 16.27 -19.10 -4.52
CA ASP A 161 17.50 -19.76 -4.06
C ASP A 161 18.62 -18.77 -3.68
N ALA A 162 18.72 -17.65 -4.41
CA ALA A 162 19.70 -16.59 -4.19
C ALA A 162 19.05 -15.23 -4.45
N ILE A 163 18.61 -14.57 -3.38
CA ILE A 163 17.93 -13.27 -3.43
C ILE A 163 18.99 -12.16 -3.30
N PRO A 164 19.34 -11.42 -4.38
CA PRO A 164 20.34 -10.37 -4.34
C PRO A 164 19.87 -9.16 -3.53
N ASP A 165 20.82 -8.41 -2.97
CA ASP A 165 20.54 -7.09 -2.41
C ASP A 165 19.98 -6.15 -3.48
N GLY A 166 19.14 -5.21 -3.06
CA GLY A 166 18.53 -4.22 -3.93
C GLY A 166 17.14 -3.82 -3.48
N ILE A 167 16.42 -3.19 -4.41
CA ILE A 167 15.04 -2.76 -4.22
C ILE A 167 14.08 -3.71 -4.93
N TYR A 168 13.02 -4.05 -4.24
CA TYR A 168 11.89 -4.79 -4.76
C TYR A 168 10.64 -3.91 -4.71
N ILE A 169 9.85 -3.93 -5.78
CA ILE A 169 8.53 -3.31 -5.77
C ILE A 169 7.51 -4.42 -6.01
N ALA A 170 6.62 -4.63 -5.05
CA ALA A 170 5.49 -5.54 -5.19
C ALA A 170 4.22 -4.75 -5.46
N LYS A 171 3.43 -5.18 -6.44
CA LYS A 171 2.04 -4.77 -6.58
C LYS A 171 1.16 -5.77 -5.84
N VAL A 172 0.37 -5.31 -4.88
CA VAL A 172 -0.32 -6.19 -3.92
C VAL A 172 -1.81 -5.85 -3.83
N THR A 173 -2.66 -6.84 -3.55
CA THR A 173 -4.04 -6.64 -3.08
C THR A 173 -4.26 -7.34 -1.74
N ILE A 174 -5.24 -6.89 -0.95
CA ILE A 174 -5.73 -7.60 0.24
C ILE A 174 -7.06 -8.28 -0.08
N SER A 175 -7.18 -9.55 0.28
CA SER A 175 -8.43 -10.31 0.27
C SER A 175 -8.88 -10.61 1.70
N VAL A 176 -10.17 -10.47 1.94
CA VAL A 176 -10.83 -11.01 3.13
C VAL A 176 -11.98 -11.88 2.67
N ASP A 177 -12.11 -13.09 3.23
CA ASP A 177 -13.19 -14.01 2.85
C ASP A 177 -14.54 -13.27 2.84
N THR A 178 -15.35 -13.51 1.81
CA THR A 178 -16.68 -12.91 1.57
C THR A 178 -16.69 -11.45 1.09
N LEU A 179 -15.54 -10.79 1.00
CA LEU A 179 -15.39 -9.47 0.36
C LEU A 179 -14.66 -9.61 -0.98
N ALA A 180 -14.85 -8.62 -1.86
CA ALA A 180 -13.97 -8.45 -3.03
C ALA A 180 -12.59 -7.92 -2.60
N ASP A 181 -11.55 -8.28 -3.36
CA ASP A 181 -10.17 -7.84 -3.13
C ASP A 181 -10.04 -6.32 -3.17
N SER A 182 -9.11 -5.77 -2.38
CA SER A 182 -8.78 -4.34 -2.43
C SER A 182 -8.31 -3.89 -3.80
N ASN A 183 -8.37 -2.58 -4.03
CA ASN A 183 -7.59 -2.00 -5.13
C ASN A 183 -6.11 -2.29 -4.87
N PRO A 184 -5.32 -2.49 -5.95
CA PRO A 184 -3.93 -2.83 -5.78
C PRO A 184 -3.14 -1.62 -5.28
N TYR A 185 -2.14 -1.87 -4.45
CA TYR A 185 -1.18 -0.88 -3.96
C TYR A 185 0.24 -1.34 -4.26
N TYR A 186 1.20 -0.46 -4.03
CA TYR A 186 2.61 -0.78 -4.19
C TYR A 186 3.32 -0.83 -2.84
N LEU A 187 4.11 -1.88 -2.64
CA LEU A 187 5.03 -2.02 -1.51
C LEU A 187 6.45 -1.92 -2.08
N VAL A 188 7.21 -0.94 -1.61
CA VAL A 188 8.63 -0.77 -1.96
C VAL A 188 9.44 -1.35 -0.83
N THR A 189 10.42 -2.16 -1.18
CA THR A 189 11.12 -2.98 -0.21
C THR A 189 12.62 -2.98 -0.45
N LEU A 190 13.39 -2.62 0.57
CA LEU A 190 14.85 -2.74 0.56
C LEU A 190 15.26 -4.10 1.11
N LYS A 191 16.02 -4.90 0.35
CA LYS A 191 16.76 -6.06 0.87
C LYS A 191 18.23 -5.70 0.90
N ASN A 192 18.84 -5.75 2.10
CA ASN A 192 20.25 -5.45 2.29
C ASN A 192 20.83 -6.31 3.43
N GLU A 193 21.71 -7.25 3.09
CA GLU A 193 22.34 -8.14 4.08
C GLU A 193 23.26 -7.41 5.07
N SER A 194 23.77 -6.22 4.74
CA SER A 194 24.63 -5.47 5.66
C SER A 194 23.91 -4.94 6.90
N LEU A 195 22.57 -4.89 6.88
CA LEU A 195 21.75 -4.52 8.03
C LEU A 195 21.59 -5.68 9.03
N TYR A 196 21.87 -6.90 8.59
CA TYR A 196 21.69 -8.11 9.40
C TYR A 196 22.87 -8.36 10.34
N THR A 197 22.57 -8.41 11.63
CA THR A 197 23.51 -8.68 12.73
C THR A 197 23.32 -10.07 13.33
N GLY A 198 22.15 -10.69 13.10
CA GLY A 198 21.73 -11.92 13.77
C GLY A 198 21.11 -11.70 15.15
N ASP A 199 20.98 -10.44 15.60
CA ASP A 199 20.18 -10.04 16.76
C ASP A 199 18.85 -9.43 16.25
N PRO A 200 17.70 -10.10 16.45
CA PRO A 200 16.41 -9.63 15.95
C PRO A 200 15.95 -8.26 16.46
N LEU A 201 16.51 -7.77 17.57
CA LEU A 201 16.20 -6.43 18.07
C LEU A 201 17.02 -5.36 17.34
N GLN A 202 18.33 -5.58 17.21
CA GLN A 202 19.21 -4.66 16.49
C GLN A 202 18.87 -4.61 15.00
N ASP A 203 18.53 -5.76 14.43
CA ASP A 203 18.07 -5.85 13.05
C ASP A 203 16.85 -4.94 12.83
N ALA A 204 15.81 -5.09 13.66
CA ALA A 204 14.60 -4.25 13.57
C ALA A 204 14.93 -2.76 13.70
N GLU A 205 15.79 -2.39 14.66
CA GLU A 205 16.26 -1.01 14.84
C GLU A 205 16.99 -0.49 13.59
N HIS A 206 17.86 -1.28 12.97
CA HIS A 206 18.54 -0.91 11.74
C HIS A 206 17.56 -0.66 10.57
N GLY A 207 16.53 -1.51 10.45
CA GLY A 207 15.48 -1.33 9.45
C GLY A 207 14.69 -0.04 9.65
N GLU A 208 14.30 0.24 10.89
CA GLU A 208 13.62 1.48 11.28
C GLU A 208 14.47 2.72 11.01
N MET A 209 15.76 2.70 11.39
CA MET A 209 16.70 3.79 11.12
C MET A 209 16.79 4.13 9.63
N VAL A 210 16.84 3.12 8.75
CA VAL A 210 16.84 3.34 7.29
C VAL A 210 15.51 3.91 6.81
N GLY A 211 14.38 3.36 7.28
CA GLY A 211 13.04 3.84 6.94
C GLY A 211 12.82 5.31 7.33
N GLU A 212 13.23 5.69 8.54
CA GLU A 212 13.12 7.06 9.05
C GLU A 212 14.06 8.03 8.32
N ALA A 213 15.30 7.63 8.04
CA ALA A 213 16.23 8.46 7.28
C ALA A 213 15.72 8.73 5.85
N VAL A 214 15.20 7.70 5.17
CA VAL A 214 14.61 7.84 3.83
C VAL A 214 13.33 8.69 3.88
N ARG A 215 12.49 8.53 4.91
CA ARG A 215 11.30 9.36 5.11
C ARG A 215 11.67 10.84 5.28
N ALA A 216 12.62 11.13 6.17
CA ALA A 216 13.10 12.49 6.40
C ALA A 216 13.67 13.12 5.13
N TYR A 217 14.41 12.36 4.32
CA TYR A 217 14.91 12.81 3.02
C TYR A 217 13.78 13.08 2.01
N LEU A 218 12.74 12.24 1.98
CA LEU A 218 11.59 12.43 1.09
C LEU A 218 10.73 13.64 1.48
N ASP A 219 10.65 13.96 2.78
CA ASP A 219 9.94 15.12 3.30
C ASP A 219 10.72 16.43 3.09
N ASP A 220 12.05 16.41 3.26
CA ASP A 220 12.95 17.52 2.97
C ASP A 220 14.25 17.03 2.32
N PRO A 221 14.33 17.00 0.97
CA PRO A 221 15.54 16.58 0.25
C PRO A 221 16.74 17.49 0.48
N SER A 222 16.54 18.70 1.02
CA SER A 222 17.64 19.63 1.33
C SER A 222 18.37 19.30 2.64
N SER A 223 17.82 18.39 3.45
CA SER A 223 18.41 17.91 4.71
C SER A 223 19.71 17.09 4.52
N GLY A 224 20.01 16.66 3.29
CA GLY A 224 21.17 15.85 2.93
C GLY A 224 20.80 14.40 2.63
N SER A 225 21.72 13.62 2.08
CA SER A 225 21.47 12.22 1.75
C SER A 225 21.05 11.41 2.99
N PRO A 226 20.13 10.43 2.86
CA PRO A 226 19.73 9.54 3.94
C PRO A 226 20.85 8.53 4.26
N MET A 227 21.82 8.98 5.07
CA MET A 227 22.98 8.19 5.46
C MET A 227 22.70 7.39 6.72
N VAL A 228 22.77 6.06 6.65
CA VAL A 228 22.64 5.16 7.81
C VAL A 228 23.82 4.19 7.84
N MET A 229 24.51 4.12 8.98
CA MET A 229 25.70 3.26 9.18
C MET A 229 26.80 3.45 8.12
N GLY A 230 26.90 4.65 7.53
CA GLY A 230 27.87 4.97 6.49
C GLY A 230 27.45 4.62 5.06
N THR A 231 26.25 4.09 4.86
CA THR A 231 25.66 3.80 3.54
C THR A 231 24.67 4.90 3.16
N ASP A 232 24.72 5.36 1.91
CA ASP A 232 23.77 6.31 1.33
C ASP A 232 22.55 5.56 0.77
N TYR A 233 21.36 5.81 1.32
CA TYR A 233 20.10 5.19 0.90
C TYR A 233 19.28 6.06 -0.08
N THR A 234 19.89 7.04 -0.76
CA THR A 234 19.21 7.86 -1.78
C THR A 234 18.57 6.98 -2.86
N PHE A 235 19.22 5.88 -3.24
CA PHE A 235 18.65 4.93 -4.20
C PHE A 235 17.32 4.34 -3.71
N TYR A 236 17.16 4.08 -2.41
CA TYR A 236 15.90 3.58 -1.86
C TYR A 236 14.81 4.66 -1.95
N ALA A 237 15.14 5.92 -1.63
CA ALA A 237 14.24 7.05 -1.82
C ALA A 237 13.80 7.23 -3.28
N ASP A 238 14.73 7.10 -4.24
CA ASP A 238 14.44 7.19 -5.68
C ASP A 238 13.46 6.10 -6.13
N ALA A 239 13.60 4.87 -5.61
CA ALA A 239 12.65 3.81 -5.89
C ALA A 239 11.26 4.08 -5.31
N VAL A 240 11.19 4.69 -4.11
CA VAL A 240 9.92 5.13 -3.53
C VAL A 240 9.26 6.20 -4.40
N VAL A 241 10.02 7.18 -4.88
CA VAL A 241 9.52 8.21 -5.82
C VAL A 241 9.04 7.58 -7.12
N PHE A 242 9.78 6.62 -7.67
CA PHE A 242 9.37 5.87 -8.86
C PHE A 242 8.04 5.14 -8.63
N ALA A 243 7.89 4.42 -7.52
CA ALA A 243 6.67 3.69 -7.19
C ALA A 243 5.45 4.61 -7.06
N ARG A 244 5.63 5.82 -6.52
CA ARG A 244 4.56 6.84 -6.42
C ARG A 244 4.05 7.31 -7.79
N ALA A 245 4.87 7.23 -8.82
CA ALA A 245 4.48 7.57 -10.18
C ALA A 245 3.76 6.42 -10.90
N LEU A 246 3.72 5.21 -10.32
CA LEU A 246 3.02 4.07 -10.91
C LEU A 246 1.49 4.23 -10.79
N PRO A 247 0.73 3.83 -11.82
CA PRO A 247 -0.72 3.98 -11.81
C PRO A 247 -1.36 3.00 -10.82
N VAL A 248 -2.11 3.55 -9.86
CA VAL A 248 -3.01 2.80 -8.99
C VAL A 248 -4.45 2.98 -9.51
N PRO A 249 -5.25 1.92 -9.66
CA PRO A 249 -6.66 2.05 -9.99
C PRO A 249 -7.35 2.92 -8.93
N GLU A 250 -7.94 4.05 -9.36
CA GLU A 250 -8.68 4.90 -8.43
C GLU A 250 -9.77 4.08 -7.71
N PRO A 251 -9.89 4.19 -6.38
CA PRO A 251 -10.98 3.57 -5.63
C PRO A 251 -12.29 4.21 -6.08
N ALA A 252 -12.95 3.56 -7.04
CA ALA A 252 -14.26 3.87 -7.60
C ALA A 252 -14.76 5.30 -7.35
N THR A 253 -14.07 6.31 -7.89
CA THR A 253 -14.60 7.68 -8.05
C THR A 253 -15.98 7.66 -8.75
N SER A 254 -16.25 6.58 -9.50
CA SER A 254 -17.55 6.19 -10.05
C SER A 254 -18.67 5.96 -8.99
N ALA A 255 -18.36 5.52 -7.77
CA ALA A 255 -19.33 5.34 -6.68
C ALA A 255 -19.79 6.69 -6.08
N LEU A 256 -18.85 7.64 -5.92
CA LEU A 256 -19.17 9.03 -5.55
C LEU A 256 -20.01 9.73 -6.64
N LEU A 257 -19.73 9.46 -7.92
CA LEU A 257 -20.55 9.95 -9.04
C LEU A 257 -21.97 9.35 -9.02
N ALA A 258 -22.11 8.06 -8.70
CA ALA A 258 -23.39 7.37 -8.62
C ALA A 258 -24.29 7.92 -7.49
N LEU A 259 -23.71 8.25 -6.33
CA LEU A 259 -24.40 8.91 -5.22
C LEU A 259 -24.85 10.33 -5.59
N GLY A 260 -24.02 11.08 -6.31
CA GLY A 260 -24.37 12.42 -6.82
C GLY A 260 -25.57 12.41 -7.79
N ILE A 261 -25.62 11.42 -8.69
CA ILE A 261 -26.72 11.27 -9.66
C ILE A 261 -28.01 10.81 -8.97
N ALA A 262 -27.93 9.84 -8.05
CA ALA A 262 -29.09 9.36 -7.29
C ALA A 262 -29.68 10.44 -6.37
N GLY A 263 -28.83 11.23 -5.69
CA GLY A 263 -29.25 12.35 -4.85
C GLY A 263 -29.92 13.48 -5.64
N GLY A 264 -29.37 13.85 -6.80
CA GLY A 264 -29.96 14.85 -7.69
C GLY A 264 -31.34 14.46 -8.24
N TRP A 265 -31.54 13.17 -8.52
CA TRP A 265 -32.82 12.66 -9.02
C TRP A 265 -33.93 12.71 -7.95
N LEU A 266 -33.62 12.37 -6.69
CA LEU A 266 -34.55 12.41 -5.56
C LEU A 266 -35.00 13.85 -5.21
N VAL A 267 -34.08 14.82 -5.26
CA VAL A 267 -34.40 16.24 -5.01
C VAL A 267 -35.28 16.83 -6.12
N SER A 268 -35.07 16.42 -7.37
CA SER A 268 -35.86 16.90 -8.50
C SER A 268 -37.33 16.41 -8.49
N ARG A 269 -37.60 15.23 -7.90
CA ARG A 269 -38.95 14.66 -7.78
C ARG A 269 -39.79 15.34 -6.69
N ARG A 270 -39.18 15.68 -5.54
CA ARG A 270 -39.89 16.39 -4.45
C ARG A 270 -40.36 17.79 -4.85
N ARG A 271 -39.70 18.45 -5.79
CA ARG A 271 -40.05 19.80 -6.26
C ARG A 271 -41.21 19.86 -7.26
N LYS A 272 -41.65 18.71 -7.80
CA LYS A 272 -42.81 18.63 -8.71
C LYS A 272 -44.12 18.24 -8.00
N GLN A 273 -44.07 17.93 -6.71
CA GLN A 273 -45.23 17.53 -5.90
C GLN A 273 -45.66 18.61 -4.88
N ARG A 274 -45.10 19.83 -5.00
CA ARG A 274 -45.56 21.05 -4.34
C ARG A 274 -45.89 22.06 -5.43
#